data_AF-A0A2M7VN33-F1
#
_entry.id   AF-A0A2M7VN33-F1
#
_cell.length_a   1.000
_cell.length_b   1.000
_cell.length_c   1.000
_cell.angle_alpha   90.00
_cell.angle_beta   90.00
_cell.angle_gamma   90.00
#
_symmetry.space_group_name_H-M   'P 1'
#
loop_
_entity.id
_entity.type
_entity.pdbx_description
1 polymer ?
#
loop_
_entity_poly.entity_id
_entity_poly.type
_entity_poly.pdbx_seq_one_letter_code
_entity_poly.pdbx_strand_id
1 'polypeptide(L)'
;MQTQDQKYIRAQARLKELKKFYASLGSYILVNLFLLGVNYLTSWEHKWFIWVVFGWGLGLALHAFKVFGFFGIFGRDWEERKIKELMDKDQSDKWQ
;
A
#
# COMPACT_ATOMS: atom_id res chain seq x y z
N MET A 1 21.80 4.86 24.26
CA MET A 1 21.78 3.68 23.36
C MET A 1 20.35 3.37 22.88
N GLN A 2 19.67 4.31 22.21
CA GLN A 2 18.25 4.13 21.78
C GLN A 2 18.05 4.15 20.24
N THR A 3 19.13 4.12 19.47
CA THR A 3 19.11 4.30 18.01
C THR A 3 18.91 3.02 17.20
N GLN A 4 19.11 1.83 17.78
CA GLN A 4 18.98 0.54 17.06
C GLN A 4 17.52 0.06 17.03
N ASP A 5 16.80 0.10 18.15
CA ASP A 5 15.39 -0.34 18.22
C ASP A 5 14.46 0.50 17.32
N GLN A 6 14.72 1.81 17.27
CA GLN A 6 14.00 2.76 16.42
C GLN A 6 14.11 2.45 14.92
N LYS A 7 15.27 1.97 14.47
CA LYS A 7 15.48 1.55 13.07
C LYS A 7 14.76 0.23 12.78
N TYR A 8 14.79 -0.69 13.74
CA TYR A 8 14.18 -2.02 13.62
C TYR A 8 12.64 -1.94 13.54
N ILE A 9 12.02 -1.14 14.41
CA ILE A 9 10.57 -0.92 14.43
C ILE A 9 10.08 -0.28 13.12
N ARG A 10 10.83 0.71 12.60
CA ARG A 10 10.51 1.35 11.31
C ARG A 10 10.62 0.39 10.13
N ALA A 11 11.64 -0.48 10.13
CA ALA A 11 11.78 -1.50 9.10
C ALA A 11 10.62 -2.49 9.12
N GLN A 12 10.19 -2.94 10.31
CA GLN A 12 9.04 -3.84 10.45
C GLN A 12 7.71 -3.22 10.03
N ALA A 13 7.46 -1.95 10.37
CA ALA A 13 6.24 -1.25 9.98
C ALA A 13 6.09 -1.19 8.45
N ARG A 14 7.19 -0.88 7.74
CA ARG A 14 7.22 -0.87 6.27
C ARG A 14 6.98 -2.25 5.67
N LEU A 15 7.59 -3.29 6.24
CA LEU A 15 7.37 -4.67 5.78
C LEU A 15 5.92 -5.12 5.95
N LYS A 16 5.24 -4.67 7.01
CA LYS A 16 3.83 -5.01 7.28
C LYS A 16 2.89 -4.37 6.26
N GLU A 17 3.09 -3.09 5.95
CA GLU A 17 2.36 -2.37 4.90
C GLU A 17 2.60 -3.01 3.52
N LEU A 18 3.86 -3.34 3.21
CA LEU A 18 4.22 -3.96 1.94
C LEU A 18 3.56 -5.35 1.79
N LYS A 19 3.59 -6.18 2.84
CA LYS A 19 2.89 -7.49 2.84
C LYS A 19 1.39 -7.33 2.59
N LYS A 20 0.76 -6.34 3.21
CA LYS A 20 -0.68 -6.07 3.05
C LYS A 20 -1.00 -5.66 1.61
N PHE A 21 -0.15 -4.83 1.00
CA PHE A 21 -0.26 -4.48 -0.41
C PHE A 21 -0.09 -5.69 -1.34
N TYR A 22 0.96 -6.49 -1.15
CA TYR A 22 1.20 -7.70 -1.95
C TYR A 22 0.05 -8.72 -1.84
N ALA A 23 -0.56 -8.86 -0.67
CA ALA A 23 -1.74 -9.70 -0.51
C ALA A 23 -2.92 -9.21 -1.39
N SER A 24 -3.17 -7.89 -1.41
CA SER A 24 -4.21 -7.32 -2.27
C SER A 24 -3.88 -7.41 -3.76
N LEU A 25 -2.61 -7.20 -4.14
CA LEU A 25 -2.14 -7.34 -5.53
C LEU A 25 -2.22 -8.79 -6.01
N GLY A 26 -1.83 -9.75 -5.17
CA GLY A 26 -1.92 -11.18 -5.48
C GLY A 26 -3.36 -11.61 -5.72
N SER A 27 -4.30 -11.17 -4.87
CA SER A 27 -5.73 -11.41 -5.08
C SER A 27 -6.22 -10.77 -6.39
N TYR A 28 -5.82 -9.54 -6.68
CA TYR A 28 -6.17 -8.85 -7.94
C TYR A 28 -5.69 -9.62 -9.18
N ILE A 29 -4.45 -10.10 -9.18
CA ILE A 29 -3.89 -10.87 -10.30
C ILE A 29 -4.67 -12.19 -10.45
N LEU A 30 -4.93 -12.90 -9.35
CA LEU A 30 -5.60 -14.19 -9.37
C LEU A 30 -7.05 -14.09 -9.87
N VAL A 31 -7.79 -13.07 -9.42
CA VAL A 31 -9.14 -12.77 -9.89
C VAL A 31 -9.15 -12.36 -11.36
N ASN A 32 -8.21 -11.50 -11.79
CA ASN A 32 -8.12 -11.10 -13.19
C ASN A 32 -7.74 -12.24 -14.12
N LEU A 33 -6.82 -13.12 -13.72
CA LEU A 33 -6.48 -14.33 -14.50
C LEU A 33 -7.69 -15.26 -14.64
N PHE A 34 -8.45 -15.44 -13.56
CA PHE A 34 -9.69 -16.22 -13.60
C PHE A 34 -10.72 -15.59 -14.54
N LEU A 35 -10.97 -14.28 -14.44
CA LEU A 35 -11.89 -13.55 -15.33
C LEU A 35 -11.43 -13.59 -16.78
N LEU A 36 -10.14 -13.46 -17.04
CA LEU A 36 -9.57 -13.53 -18.39
C LEU A 36 -9.80 -14.92 -19.00
N GLY A 37 -9.62 -15.99 -18.21
CA GLY A 37 -9.93 -17.36 -18.63
C GLY A 37 -11.41 -17.56 -18.96
N VAL A 38 -12.32 -17.07 -18.11
CA VAL A 38 -13.76 -17.13 -18.38
C VAL A 38 -14.14 -16.32 -19.61
N ASN A 39 -13.60 -15.11 -19.77
CA ASN A 39 -13.89 -14.25 -20.91
C ASN A 39 -13.41 -14.87 -22.23
N TYR A 40 -12.26 -15.56 -22.21
CA TYR A 40 -11.74 -16.29 -23.37
C TYR A 40 -12.68 -17.45 -23.78
N LEU A 41 -13.36 -18.08 -22.82
CA LEU A 41 -14.28 -19.20 -23.06
C LEU A 41 -15.69 -18.74 -23.47
N THR A 42 -16.17 -17.59 -22.99
CA THR A 42 -17.59 -17.23 -23.09
C THR A 42 -17.92 -16.28 -24.25
N SER A 43 -17.13 -15.24 -24.54
CA SER A 43 -17.52 -14.24 -25.58
C SER A 43 -16.37 -13.33 -25.99
N TRP A 44 -16.01 -13.31 -27.28
CA TRP A 44 -15.00 -12.39 -27.83
C TRP A 44 -15.52 -10.94 -27.95
N GLU A 45 -16.84 -10.73 -27.96
CA GLU A 45 -17.46 -9.42 -28.20
C GLU A 45 -17.65 -8.54 -26.95
N HIS A 46 -17.79 -9.12 -25.75
CA HIS A 46 -18.09 -8.34 -24.53
C HIS A 46 -16.95 -8.42 -23.51
N LYS A 47 -15.99 -7.50 -23.62
CA LYS A 47 -14.83 -7.37 -22.72
C LYS A 47 -15.20 -6.75 -21.37
N TRP A 48 -16.18 -7.32 -20.65
CA TRP A 48 -16.59 -6.82 -19.34
C TRP A 48 -15.43 -6.82 -18.33
N PHE A 49 -14.47 -7.75 -18.46
CA PHE A 49 -13.31 -7.82 -17.58
C PHE A 49 -12.54 -6.49 -17.51
N ILE A 50 -12.54 -5.67 -18.57
CA ILE A 50 -11.88 -4.35 -18.61
C ILE A 50 -12.47 -3.42 -17.56
N TRP A 51 -13.78 -3.45 -17.32
CA TRP A 51 -14.42 -2.64 -16.27
C TRP A 51 -13.98 -3.06 -14.87
N VAL A 52 -13.79 -4.36 -14.65
CA VAL A 52 -13.29 -4.89 -13.37
C VAL A 52 -11.81 -4.50 -13.19
N VAL A 53 -11.00 -4.70 -14.24
CA VAL A 53 -9.59 -4.27 -14.28
C VAL A 53 -9.47 -2.78 -14.00
N PHE A 54 -10.25 -1.93 -14.65
CA PHE A 54 -10.18 -0.47 -14.49
C PHE A 54 -10.68 -0.01 -13.12
N GLY A 55 -11.85 -0.50 -12.67
CA GLY A 55 -12.43 -0.10 -11.39
C GLY A 55 -11.56 -0.51 -10.20
N TRP A 56 -11.13 -1.78 -10.18
CA TRP A 56 -10.25 -2.28 -9.12
C TRP A 56 -8.81 -1.83 -9.32
N GLY A 57 -8.33 -1.73 -10.55
CA GLY A 57 -6.99 -1.28 -10.88
C GLY A 57 -6.74 0.16 -10.48
N LEU A 58 -7.74 1.05 -10.58
CA LEU A 58 -7.61 2.43 -10.10
C LEU A 58 -7.48 2.50 -8.57
N GLY A 59 -8.29 1.74 -7.83
CA GLY A 59 -8.18 1.64 -6.38
C GLY A 59 -6.86 1.00 -5.93
N LEU A 60 -6.41 -0.04 -6.63
CA LEU A 60 -5.13 -0.69 -6.38
C LEU A 60 -3.96 0.23 -6.74
N ALA A 61 -4.07 1.02 -7.81
CA ALA A 61 -3.06 2.00 -8.21
C ALA A 61 -2.94 3.12 -7.18
N LEU A 62 -4.05 3.62 -6.61
CA LEU A 62 -4.01 4.58 -5.50
C LEU A 62 -3.39 3.97 -4.24
N HIS A 63 -3.70 2.72 -3.93
CA HIS A 63 -3.11 2.01 -2.80
C HIS A 63 -1.60 1.74 -3.02
N ALA A 64 -1.22 1.35 -4.24
CA ALA A 64 0.16 1.22 -4.66
C ALA A 64 0.87 2.57 -4.57
N PHE A 65 0.22 3.64 -5.00
CA PHE A 65 0.77 5.00 -4.90
C PHE A 65 0.98 5.42 -3.45
N LYS A 66 0.10 5.01 -2.53
CA LYS A 66 0.27 5.26 -1.09
C LYS A 66 1.39 4.44 -0.46
N VAL A 67 1.50 3.16 -0.84
CA VAL A 67 2.48 2.22 -0.25
C VAL A 67 3.87 2.38 -0.86
N PHE A 68 3.95 2.52 -2.18
CA PHE A 68 5.19 2.76 -2.92
C PHE A 68 5.57 4.23 -3.04
N GLY A 69 4.65 5.15 -2.75
CA GLY A 69 4.93 6.57 -2.51
C GLY A 69 5.98 7.14 -3.45
N PHE A 70 5.76 6.98 -4.76
CA PHE A 70 6.64 7.40 -5.86
C PHE A 70 8.10 7.63 -5.44
N PHE A 71 8.88 6.55 -5.38
CA PHE A 71 10.34 6.59 -5.45
C PHE A 71 11.02 7.82 -4.79
N GLY A 72 10.96 7.91 -3.46
CA GLY A 72 12.05 8.52 -2.68
C GLY A 72 11.97 10.01 -2.29
N ILE A 73 11.01 10.81 -2.78
CA ILE A 73 11.06 12.28 -2.60
C ILE A 73 10.05 12.85 -1.59
N PHE A 74 8.84 12.28 -1.47
CA PHE A 74 7.78 12.86 -0.61
C PHE A 74 7.49 12.06 0.67
N GLY A 75 7.85 10.77 0.71
CA GLY A 75 7.50 9.87 1.81
C GLY A 75 8.34 10.05 3.07
N ARG A 76 9.67 10.17 2.96
CA ARG A 76 10.58 10.26 4.12
C ARG A 76 10.33 11.51 4.95
N ASP A 77 10.25 12.67 4.31
CA ASP A 77 10.05 13.95 4.99
C ASP A 77 8.69 14.08 5.66
N TRP A 78 7.63 13.49 5.09
CA TRP A 78 6.30 13.51 5.69
C TRP A 78 6.18 12.51 6.86
N GLU A 79 6.67 11.28 6.70
CA GLU A 79 6.71 10.28 7.78
C GLU A 79 7.53 10.79 8.97
N GLU A 80 8.71 11.34 8.70
CA GLU A 80 9.63 11.80 9.74
C GLU A 80 9.06 13.03 10.48
N ARG A 81 8.36 13.93 9.77
CA ARG A 81 7.58 15.01 10.40
C ARG A 81 6.44 14.48 11.27
N LYS A 82 5.66 13.51 10.80
CA LYS A 82 4.53 12.97 11.58
C LYS A 82 4.96 12.20 12.81
N ILE A 83 6.05 11.43 12.72
CA ILE A 83 6.64 10.75 13.87
C ILE A 83 7.15 11.76 14.90
N LYS A 84 7.81 12.83 14.43
CA LYS A 84 8.27 13.91 15.31
C LYS A 84 7.09 14.60 16.01
N GLU A 85 6.02 14.88 15.28
CA GLU A 85 4.81 15.52 15.82
C GLU A 85 4.07 14.65 16.85
N LEU A 86 4.08 13.32 16.66
CA LEU A 86 3.53 12.36 17.62
C LEU A 86 4.40 12.24 18.89
N MET A 87 5.73 12.20 18.74
CA MET A 87 6.65 12.20 19.89
C MET A 87 6.55 13.49 20.71
N ASP A 88 6.43 14.65 20.05
CA ASP A 88 6.31 15.95 20.74
C ASP A 88 5.01 16.03 21.54
N LYS A 89 3.90 15.49 20.99
CA LYS A 89 2.62 15.41 21.71
C LYS A 89 2.68 14.51 22.93
N ASP A 90 3.26 13.32 22.80
CA ASP A 90 3.39 12.35 23.91
C ASP A 90 4.31 12.88 25.02
N GLN A 91 5.28 13.72 24.66
CA GLN A 91 6.16 14.38 25.62
C GLN A 91 5.46 15.57 26.30
N SER A 92 4.59 16.31 25.60
CA SER A 92 3.81 17.40 26.21
C SER A 92 2.73 16.93 27.19
N ASP A 93 2.10 15.78 26.94
CA ASP A 93 1.08 15.19 27.83
C ASP A 93 1.70 14.57 29.10
N LYS A 94 3.00 14.27 29.10
CA LYS A 94 3.72 13.72 30.26
C LYS A 94 4.17 14.76 31.29
N TRP A 95 4.11 16.05 30.95
CA TRP A 95 4.52 17.15 31.82
C TRP A 95 3.33 18.05 32.26
N GLN A 96 2.09 17.62 31.98
CA GLN A 96 0.87 18.10 32.64
C GLN A 96 0.37 17.06 33.64
#